data_AF-A0A7S3BB79-F1
#
_entry.id   AF-A0A7S3BB79-F1
#
_cell.length_a   1.000
_cell.length_b   1.000
_cell.length_c   1.000
_cell.angle_alpha   90.00
_cell.angle_beta   90.00
_cell.angle_gamma   90.00
#
_symmetry.space_group_name_H-M   'P 1'
#
loop_
_entity.id
_entity.type
_entity.pdbx_description
1 polymer ?
#
loop_
_entity_poly.entity_id
_entity_poly.type
_entity_poly.pdbx_seq_one_letter_code
_entity_poly.pdbx_strand_id
1 'polypeptide(L)'
;MRLYDPASARQRGALRDTVGERAERLVWAFCAVDRQALEEAVLSEGRIRPEGYHLPNIRERGQTIRVSPEDARDMILETVADYAEQSTGWQSDMQLGRSGSAPGVAGGVLWPGPMRPTLRLAPMSRFCRALRALADADADADAPGSAPPLPPIFNDCTAELSAEAEERARDLYWSVVSAEPPAHGEAAETALREATRLNPHVGEPHVVLAQLLLARGAFDEARACAARGAALLECWATAWDKRMPWAAWLNWARAMALQAASRRWPQTHGGMESLGATQPEMLFRELNDARSLLGETA
;
A
#
# COMPACT_ATOMS: atom_id res chain seq x y z
N MET A 1 19.45 -20.68 -13.10
CA MET A 1 19.16 -19.22 -13.19
C MET A 1 20.44 -18.49 -12.82
N ARG A 2 21.12 -17.82 -13.77
CA ARG A 2 22.30 -17.01 -13.42
C ARG A 2 21.76 -15.68 -12.90
N LEU A 3 21.73 -15.53 -11.58
CA LEU A 3 21.47 -14.25 -10.92
C LEU A 3 22.59 -13.27 -11.33
N TYR A 4 22.23 -12.02 -11.58
CA TYR A 4 23.17 -10.92 -11.81
C TYR A 4 24.13 -10.80 -10.61
N ASP A 5 25.43 -10.74 -10.89
CA ASP A 5 26.48 -10.53 -9.89
C ASP A 5 27.04 -9.10 -9.99
N PRO A 6 26.71 -8.21 -9.05
CA PRO A 6 27.20 -6.83 -9.04
C PRO A 6 28.71 -6.73 -8.78
N ALA A 7 29.41 -7.80 -8.39
CA ALA A 7 30.86 -7.82 -8.29
C ALA A 7 31.55 -8.17 -9.63
N SER A 8 30.81 -8.71 -10.61
CA SER A 8 31.39 -9.14 -11.88
C SER A 8 31.44 -8.01 -12.89
N ALA A 9 32.64 -7.46 -13.15
CA ALA A 9 32.84 -6.41 -14.16
C ALA A 9 32.28 -6.78 -15.55
N ARG A 10 32.37 -8.05 -15.95
CA ARG A 10 31.79 -8.54 -17.21
C ARG A 10 30.26 -8.44 -17.21
N GLN A 11 29.60 -8.84 -16.12
CA GLN A 11 28.14 -8.79 -16.04
C GLN A 11 27.64 -7.34 -15.93
N ARG A 12 28.37 -6.49 -15.20
CA ARG A 12 28.12 -5.05 -15.16
C ARG A 12 28.25 -4.40 -16.53
N GLY A 13 29.30 -4.74 -17.29
CA GLY A 13 29.49 -4.27 -18.67
C GLY A 13 28.32 -4.67 -19.57
N ALA A 14 27.93 -5.95 -19.55
CA ALA A 14 26.79 -6.42 -20.33
C ALA A 14 25.46 -5.74 -19.94
N LEU A 15 25.24 -5.50 -18.64
CA LEU A 15 24.07 -4.76 -18.17
C LEU A 15 24.11 -3.31 -18.66
N ARG A 16 25.27 -2.64 -18.52
CA ARG A 16 25.50 -1.27 -18.99
C ARG A 16 25.21 -1.12 -20.48
N ASP A 17 25.66 -2.07 -21.30
CA ASP A 17 25.41 -2.05 -22.74
C ASP A 17 23.92 -2.20 -23.07
N THR A 18 23.14 -2.81 -22.17
CA THR A 18 21.70 -3.05 -22.35
C THR A 18 20.83 -1.89 -21.84
N VAL A 19 21.10 -1.39 -20.63
CA VAL A 19 20.23 -0.39 -19.96
C VAL A 19 20.84 1.01 -19.89
N GLY A 20 22.09 1.16 -20.35
CA GLY A 20 22.85 2.40 -20.27
C GLY A 20 23.59 2.56 -18.94
N GLU A 21 24.54 3.50 -18.92
CA GLU A 21 25.44 3.75 -17.79
C GLU A 21 24.72 4.18 -16.52
N ARG A 22 23.75 5.10 -16.63
CA ARG A 22 23.00 5.60 -15.48
C ARG A 22 22.19 4.50 -14.79
N ALA A 23 21.44 3.71 -15.56
CA ALA A 23 20.61 2.64 -15.01
C ALA A 23 21.47 1.52 -14.40
N GLU A 24 22.57 1.13 -15.06
CA GLU A 24 23.50 0.15 -14.49
C GLU A 24 24.13 0.64 -13.18
N ARG A 25 24.57 1.91 -13.12
CA ARG A 25 25.07 2.51 -11.89
C ARG A 25 24.05 2.45 -10.77
N LEU A 26 22.78 2.77 -11.04
CA LEU A 26 21.71 2.73 -10.04
C LEU A 26 21.49 1.30 -9.52
N VAL A 27 21.44 0.30 -10.42
CA VAL A 27 21.34 -1.12 -10.06
C VAL A 27 22.51 -1.57 -9.19
N TRP A 28 23.74 -1.16 -9.54
CA TRP A 28 24.91 -1.46 -8.72
C TRP A 28 24.84 -0.78 -7.35
N ALA A 29 24.52 0.52 -7.31
CA ALA A 29 24.47 1.31 -6.09
C ALA A 29 23.39 0.76 -5.13
N PHE A 30 22.23 0.37 -5.64
CA PHE A 30 21.18 -0.31 -4.89
C PHE A 30 21.67 -1.56 -4.15
N CYS A 31 22.61 -2.29 -4.78
CA CYS A 31 23.18 -3.52 -4.24
C CYS A 31 24.40 -3.30 -3.34
N ALA A 32 24.91 -2.07 -3.20
CA ALA A 32 26.18 -1.76 -2.55
C ALA A 32 26.08 -0.67 -1.46
N VAL A 33 25.08 0.20 -1.53
CA VAL A 33 24.82 1.26 -0.55
C VAL A 33 24.05 0.69 0.65
N ASP A 34 24.38 1.17 1.84
CA ASP A 34 23.54 1.01 3.02
C ASP A 34 22.26 1.85 2.86
N ARG A 35 21.20 1.22 2.35
CA ARG A 35 19.91 1.87 2.09
C ARG A 35 19.20 2.29 3.37
N GLN A 36 19.39 1.55 4.47
CA GLN A 36 18.81 1.93 5.75
C GLN A 36 19.40 3.27 6.23
N ALA A 37 20.70 3.48 6.06
CA ALA A 37 21.33 4.76 6.37
C ALA A 37 20.78 5.93 5.52
N LEU A 38 20.44 5.68 4.25
CA LEU A 38 19.77 6.68 3.40
C LEU A 38 18.37 7.01 3.91
N GLU A 39 17.57 5.98 4.19
CA GLU A 39 16.21 6.12 4.72
C GLU A 39 16.19 6.91 6.03
N GLU A 40 17.07 6.55 6.98
CA GLU A 40 17.21 7.24 8.26
C GLU A 40 17.61 8.71 8.08
N ALA A 41 18.56 8.99 7.19
CA ALA A 41 18.97 10.36 6.88
C ALA A 41 17.81 11.18 6.32
N VAL A 42 17.12 10.67 5.29
CA VAL A 42 15.98 11.37 4.66
C VAL A 42 14.83 11.58 5.64
N LEU A 43 14.49 10.57 6.46
CA LEU A 43 13.44 10.71 7.48
C LEU A 43 13.84 11.74 8.54
N SER A 44 15.06 11.68 9.06
CA SER A 44 15.51 12.60 10.13
C SER A 44 15.55 14.06 9.68
N GLU A 45 15.89 14.30 8.41
CA GLU A 45 16.01 15.65 7.85
C GLU A 45 14.72 16.15 7.20
N GLY A 46 13.80 15.26 6.85
CA GLY A 46 12.57 15.58 6.14
C GLY A 46 12.78 16.03 4.69
N ARG A 47 13.97 15.79 4.11
CA ARG A 47 14.32 16.21 2.74
C ARG A 47 15.42 15.34 2.15
N ILE A 48 15.54 15.35 0.83
CA ILE A 48 16.72 14.85 0.11
C ILE A 48 17.75 15.99 0.04
N ARG A 49 19.00 15.70 0.39
CA ARG A 49 20.09 16.69 0.38
C ARG A 49 20.47 17.10 -1.05
N PRO A 50 20.54 18.40 -1.39
CA PRO A 50 20.94 18.85 -2.73
C PRO A 50 22.41 18.54 -3.04
N GLU A 51 23.26 18.36 -2.04
CA GLU A 51 24.65 17.91 -2.19
C GLU A 51 24.79 16.38 -2.33
N GLY A 52 23.71 15.63 -2.11
CA GLY A 52 23.71 14.17 -2.07
C GLY A 52 24.22 13.59 -0.73
N TYR A 53 24.63 12.33 -0.77
CA TYR A 53 25.04 11.57 0.42
C TYR A 53 26.37 10.84 0.19
N HIS A 54 27.08 10.60 1.28
CA HIS A 54 28.18 9.63 1.35
C HIS A 54 27.75 8.51 2.27
N LEU A 55 27.37 7.37 1.70
CA LEU A 55 26.78 6.26 2.44
C LEU A 55 27.76 5.09 2.55
N PRO A 56 27.72 4.31 3.65
CA PRO A 56 28.55 3.12 3.79
C PRO A 56 28.38 2.14 2.63
N ASN A 57 29.49 1.54 2.19
CA ASN A 57 29.47 0.41 1.26
C ASN A 57 29.27 -0.89 2.05
N ILE A 58 28.15 -1.58 1.83
CA ILE A 58 27.83 -2.85 2.53
C ILE A 58 28.65 -4.04 2.04
N ARG A 59 29.34 -3.90 0.89
CA ARG A 59 30.22 -4.94 0.32
C ARG A 59 31.68 -4.73 0.71
N GLU A 60 32.09 -3.49 0.93
CA GLU A 60 33.49 -3.12 1.21
C GLU A 60 33.58 -2.23 2.45
N ARG A 61 33.84 -2.87 3.60
CA ARG A 61 33.88 -2.20 4.90
C ARG A 61 34.90 -1.06 4.92
N GLY A 62 34.49 0.09 5.44
CA GLY A 62 35.33 1.28 5.55
C GLY A 62 35.35 2.16 4.30
N GLN A 63 34.68 1.75 3.21
CA GLN A 63 34.47 2.59 2.04
C GLN A 63 33.09 3.24 2.07
N THR A 64 32.98 4.39 1.42
CA THR A 64 31.71 5.09 1.20
C THR A 64 31.44 5.24 -0.29
N ILE A 65 30.16 5.25 -0.63
CA ILE A 65 29.66 5.47 -1.98
C ILE A 65 29.00 6.84 -1.99
N ARG A 66 29.37 7.67 -2.97
CA ARG A 66 28.68 8.93 -3.23
C ARG A 66 27.36 8.63 -3.95
N VAL A 67 26.26 9.12 -3.39
CA VAL A 67 24.92 9.04 -3.97
C VAL A 67 24.48 10.47 -4.30
N SER A 68 24.18 10.74 -5.57
CA SER A 68 23.69 12.05 -5.99
C SER A 68 22.25 12.28 -5.51
N PRO A 69 21.73 13.52 -5.53
CA PRO A 69 20.33 13.79 -5.24
C PRO A 69 19.38 13.02 -6.17
N GLU A 70 19.73 12.86 -7.45
CA GLU A 70 18.87 12.12 -8.39
C GLU A 70 18.87 10.62 -8.10
N ASP A 71 20.04 10.04 -7.77
CA ASP A 71 20.13 8.63 -7.40
C ASP A 71 19.42 8.40 -6.04
N ALA A 72 19.52 9.32 -5.08
CA ALA A 72 18.78 9.26 -3.81
C ALA A 72 17.26 9.35 -4.02
N ARG A 73 16.79 10.25 -4.89
CA ARG A 73 15.38 10.34 -5.29
C ARG A 73 14.87 9.02 -5.86
N ASP A 74 15.61 8.45 -6.81
CA ASP A 74 15.18 7.20 -7.45
C ASP A 74 15.18 6.03 -6.46
N MET A 75 16.15 5.97 -5.53
CA MET A 75 16.17 4.98 -4.44
C MET A 75 15.01 5.15 -3.46
N ILE A 76 14.69 6.38 -3.04
CA ILE A 76 13.56 6.63 -2.13
C ILE A 76 12.22 6.33 -2.82
N LEU A 77 12.08 6.67 -4.11
CA LEU A 77 10.91 6.32 -4.90
C LEU A 77 10.73 4.80 -4.99
N GLU A 78 11.82 4.07 -5.23
CA GLU A 78 11.81 2.61 -5.21
C GLU A 78 11.44 2.07 -3.83
N THR A 79 11.97 2.64 -2.73
CA THR A 79 11.64 2.23 -1.37
C THR A 79 10.16 2.41 -1.05
N VAL A 80 9.55 3.51 -1.52
CA VAL A 80 8.10 3.71 -1.40
C VAL A 80 7.33 2.61 -2.14
N ALA A 81 7.74 2.27 -3.36
CA ALA A 81 7.11 1.19 -4.14
C ALA A 81 7.30 -0.20 -3.49
N ASP A 82 8.52 -0.50 -3.00
CA ASP A 82 8.86 -1.74 -2.31
C ASP A 82 8.05 -1.90 -1.02
N TYR A 83 7.95 -0.83 -0.22
CA TYR A 83 7.13 -0.84 0.99
C TYR A 83 5.64 -1.02 0.67
N ALA A 84 5.12 -0.37 -0.37
CA ALA A 84 3.73 -0.57 -0.78
C ALA A 84 3.44 -2.02 -1.21
N GLU A 85 4.36 -2.64 -1.94
CA GLU A 85 4.11 -3.96 -2.53
C GLU A 85 4.46 -5.13 -1.60
N GLN A 86 5.62 -5.09 -0.94
CA GLN A 86 6.21 -6.23 -0.23
C GLN A 86 5.93 -6.25 1.28
N SER A 87 5.48 -5.14 1.86
CA SER A 87 5.35 -5.04 3.31
C SER A 87 4.00 -5.56 3.82
N THR A 88 4.08 -6.33 4.90
CA THR A 88 2.93 -6.84 5.66
C THR A 88 3.19 -6.66 7.16
N GLY A 89 2.27 -7.10 8.00
CA GLY A 89 2.30 -6.85 9.44
C GLY A 89 3.46 -7.54 10.18
N TRP A 90 3.93 -8.70 9.72
CA TRP A 90 5.03 -9.39 10.39
C TRP A 90 6.35 -8.59 10.34
N GLN A 91 6.60 -7.83 9.25
CA GLN A 91 7.74 -6.92 9.19
C GLN A 91 7.60 -5.75 10.15
N SER A 92 6.38 -5.22 10.32
CA SER A 92 6.11 -4.16 11.29
C SER A 92 6.34 -4.64 12.73
N ASP A 93 5.91 -5.87 13.05
CA ASP A 93 6.13 -6.46 14.37
C ASP A 93 7.61 -6.69 14.66
N MET A 94 8.40 -7.14 13.67
CA MET A 94 9.87 -7.23 13.79
C MET A 94 10.49 -5.85 14.04
N GLN A 95 10.11 -4.85 13.26
CA GLN A 95 10.65 -3.50 13.37
C GLN A 95 10.34 -2.87 14.73
N LEU A 96 9.14 -3.12 15.27
CA LEU A 96 8.70 -2.59 16.55
C LEU A 96 9.11 -3.45 17.76
N GLY A 97 9.80 -4.57 17.55
CA GLY A 97 10.20 -5.49 18.63
C GLY A 97 9.03 -6.22 19.30
N ARG A 98 7.89 -6.37 18.61
CA ARG A 98 6.68 -7.03 19.11
C ARG A 98 6.74 -8.55 19.02
N SER A 99 7.78 -9.07 18.39
CA SER A 99 8.08 -10.48 18.22
C SER A 99 8.78 -11.13 19.43
N GLY A 100 8.97 -10.40 20.52
CA GLY A 100 9.78 -10.85 21.66
C GLY A 100 11.29 -10.77 21.41
N SER A 101 11.70 -10.25 20.25
CA SER A 101 13.09 -9.91 19.93
C SER A 101 13.31 -8.41 19.99
N ALA A 102 14.57 -7.98 20.05
CA ALA A 102 14.91 -6.56 19.95
C ALA A 102 14.38 -5.98 18.61
N PRO A 103 13.98 -4.69 18.58
CA PRO A 103 13.58 -4.02 17.35
C PRO A 103 14.55 -4.26 16.18
N GLY A 104 14.02 -4.66 15.03
CA GLY A 104 14.82 -4.95 13.83
C GLY A 104 15.49 -6.32 13.80
N VAL A 105 15.34 -7.13 14.85
CA VAL A 105 15.85 -8.51 14.89
C VAL A 105 14.73 -9.46 14.52
N ALA A 106 14.98 -10.32 13.52
CA ALA A 106 13.98 -11.25 12.96
C ALA A 106 13.47 -12.32 13.94
N GLY A 107 13.95 -12.35 15.19
CA GLY A 107 13.95 -13.52 16.06
C GLY A 107 12.59 -14.20 16.18
N GLY A 108 12.53 -15.39 15.59
CA GLY A 108 11.38 -16.31 15.63
C GLY A 108 10.14 -15.87 14.87
N VAL A 109 10.14 -14.74 14.15
CA VAL A 109 8.93 -14.28 13.44
C VAL A 109 8.63 -15.18 12.24
N LEU A 110 7.40 -15.68 12.20
CA LEU A 110 6.94 -16.53 11.11
C LEU A 110 6.38 -15.70 9.96
N TRP A 111 6.87 -15.97 8.76
CA TRP A 111 6.21 -15.61 7.51
C TRP A 111 5.11 -16.65 7.20
N PRO A 112 3.93 -16.26 6.67
CA PRO A 112 3.48 -14.89 6.41
C PRO A 112 2.80 -14.21 7.62
N GLY A 113 2.76 -14.87 8.78
CA GLY A 113 2.01 -14.40 9.94
C GLY A 113 0.50 -14.32 9.67
N PRO A 114 -0.25 -13.49 10.40
CA PRO A 114 -1.69 -13.32 10.19
C PRO A 114 -2.04 -12.45 8.97
N MET A 115 -1.05 -11.98 8.19
CA MET A 115 -1.26 -11.08 7.04
C MET A 115 -1.96 -9.76 7.40
N ARG A 116 -1.76 -9.26 8.62
CA ARG A 116 -2.15 -7.90 9.02
C ARG A 116 -1.58 -6.88 8.04
N PRO A 117 -2.30 -5.78 7.72
CA PRO A 117 -1.71 -4.71 6.94
C PRO A 117 -0.49 -4.09 7.64
N THR A 118 0.45 -3.61 6.84
CA THR A 118 1.72 -3.04 7.32
C THR A 118 1.56 -1.66 7.98
N LEU A 119 2.53 -1.31 8.82
CA LEU A 119 2.74 0.02 9.43
C LEU A 119 3.87 0.81 8.75
N ARG A 120 3.91 0.80 7.41
CA ARG A 120 4.94 1.49 6.61
C ARG A 120 4.43 2.77 5.94
N LEU A 121 3.15 3.09 6.03
CA LEU A 121 2.55 4.24 5.36
C LEU A 121 3.00 5.57 5.98
N ALA A 122 3.20 5.65 7.30
CA ALA A 122 3.72 6.84 7.96
C ALA A 122 5.12 7.23 7.43
N PRO A 123 6.15 6.36 7.45
CA PRO A 123 7.43 6.71 6.84
C PRO A 123 7.33 6.95 5.32
N MET A 124 6.49 6.20 4.60
CA MET A 124 6.27 6.43 3.16
C MET A 124 5.71 7.83 2.87
N SER A 125 4.77 8.33 3.69
CA SER A 125 4.22 9.68 3.53
C SER A 125 5.30 10.77 3.66
N ARG A 126 6.25 10.58 4.59
CA ARG A 126 7.40 11.48 4.79
C ARG A 126 8.42 11.38 3.66
N PHE A 127 8.67 10.19 3.13
CA PHE A 127 9.45 10.02 1.91
C PHE A 127 8.82 10.74 0.71
N CYS A 128 7.50 10.60 0.56
CA CYS A 128 6.75 11.32 -0.48
C CYS A 128 6.91 12.83 -0.33
N ARG A 129 6.80 13.38 0.89
CA ARG A 129 7.06 14.81 1.14
C ARG A 129 8.49 15.23 0.76
N ALA A 130 9.49 14.42 1.09
CA ALA A 130 10.88 14.69 0.73
C ALA A 130 11.10 14.68 -0.79
N LEU A 131 10.48 13.74 -1.52
CA LEU A 131 10.48 13.69 -2.98
C LEU A 131 9.84 14.94 -3.59
N ARG A 132 8.68 15.36 -3.04
CA ARG A 132 7.98 16.57 -3.47
C ARG A 132 8.83 17.82 -3.26
N ALA A 133 9.47 17.96 -2.09
CA ALA A 133 10.32 19.10 -1.78
C ALA A 133 11.52 19.22 -2.74
N LEU A 134 12.12 18.10 -3.14
CA LEU A 134 13.16 18.09 -4.17
C LEU A 134 12.61 18.52 -5.52
N ALA A 135 11.46 17.99 -5.94
CA ALA A 135 10.83 18.33 -7.21
C ALA A 135 10.43 19.82 -7.29
N ASP A 136 9.93 20.40 -6.21
CA ASP A 136 9.61 21.83 -6.14
C ASP A 136 10.88 22.68 -6.24
N ALA A 137 11.98 22.28 -5.61
CA ALA A 137 13.27 22.99 -5.70
C ALA A 137 13.91 22.90 -7.10
N ASP A 138 13.74 21.77 -7.80
CA ASP A 138 14.21 21.58 -9.17
C ASP A 138 13.37 22.38 -10.19
N ALA A 139 12.06 22.58 -9.93
CA ALA A 139 11.18 23.34 -10.81
C ALA A 139 11.54 24.84 -10.87
N ASP A 140 12.15 25.37 -9.80
CA ASP A 140 12.68 26.73 -9.74
C ASP A 140 14.02 26.90 -10.49
N ALA A 141 14.63 25.80 -10.94
CA ALA A 141 15.84 25.84 -11.77
C ALA A 141 15.49 25.92 -13.26
N ASP A 142 16.19 26.77 -14.02
CA ASP A 142 16.03 27.00 -15.48
C ASP A 142 16.33 25.76 -16.37
N ALA A 143 16.35 24.56 -15.82
CA ALA A 143 16.64 23.31 -16.50
C ALA A 143 15.44 22.35 -16.44
N PRO A 144 14.53 22.37 -17.43
CA PRO A 144 13.48 21.37 -17.51
C PRO A 144 14.04 19.99 -17.92
N GLY A 145 13.79 18.96 -17.11
CA GLY A 145 13.58 17.60 -17.63
C GLY A 145 14.29 16.42 -16.93
N SER A 146 13.55 15.30 -16.86
CA SER A 146 13.93 13.89 -16.54
C SER A 146 13.58 13.33 -15.16
N ALA A 147 13.03 14.11 -14.22
CA ALA A 147 12.56 13.57 -12.95
C ALA A 147 11.33 12.64 -13.16
N PRO A 148 11.28 11.47 -12.50
CA PRO A 148 10.10 10.63 -12.52
C PRO A 148 8.90 11.40 -11.92
N PRO A 149 7.67 11.14 -12.39
CA PRO A 149 6.49 11.75 -11.79
C PRO A 149 6.39 11.34 -10.32
N LEU A 150 5.93 12.28 -9.49
CA LEU A 150 5.65 11.98 -8.09
C LEU A 150 4.53 10.93 -7.99
N PRO A 151 4.62 10.02 -7.00
CA PRO A 151 3.54 9.09 -6.72
C PRO A 151 2.20 9.83 -6.45
N PRO A 152 1.07 9.36 -7.02
CA PRO A 152 -0.25 9.96 -6.81
C PRO A 152 -0.88 9.52 -5.47
N ILE A 153 -0.06 9.28 -4.45
CA ILE A 153 -0.45 8.83 -3.11
C ILE A 153 -0.20 9.94 -2.10
N PHE A 154 -0.88 9.86 -0.95
CA PHE A 154 -0.81 10.90 0.09
C PHE A 154 -1.09 12.32 -0.47
N ASN A 155 -2.13 12.45 -1.29
CA ASN A 155 -2.52 13.69 -1.97
C ASN A 155 -1.36 14.29 -2.79
N ASP A 156 -0.86 13.56 -3.80
CA ASP A 156 0.27 13.99 -4.63
C ASP A 156 1.50 14.38 -3.81
N CYS A 157 1.82 13.53 -2.83
CA CYS A 157 2.96 13.71 -1.95
C CYS A 157 2.89 15.02 -1.12
N THR A 158 1.69 15.46 -0.72
CA THR A 158 1.48 16.66 0.12
C THR A 158 1.04 16.37 1.55
N ALA A 159 0.45 15.20 1.80
CA ALA A 159 -0.01 14.79 3.12
C ALA A 159 1.05 13.94 3.85
N GLU A 160 1.04 14.05 5.18
CA GLU A 160 1.78 13.16 6.09
C GLU A 160 0.80 12.39 6.96
N LEU A 161 1.12 11.13 7.24
CA LEU A 161 0.40 10.27 8.17
C LEU A 161 1.25 10.04 9.41
N SER A 162 0.69 10.27 10.60
CA SER A 162 1.40 9.98 11.84
C SER A 162 1.39 8.46 12.13
N ALA A 163 2.45 7.97 12.77
CA ALA A 163 2.56 6.55 13.13
C ALA A 163 1.43 6.11 14.07
N GLU A 164 1.01 6.98 15.00
CA GLU A 164 -0.11 6.70 15.91
C GLU A 164 -1.45 6.57 15.16
N ALA A 165 -1.73 7.48 14.22
CA ALA A 165 -2.95 7.43 13.43
C ALA A 165 -2.97 6.21 12.51
N GLU A 166 -1.84 5.89 11.87
CA GLU A 166 -1.68 4.68 11.06
C GLU A 166 -1.97 3.43 11.88
N GLU A 167 -1.32 3.28 13.03
CA GLU A 167 -1.49 2.12 13.90
C GLU A 167 -2.93 1.98 14.36
N ARG A 168 -3.53 3.07 14.86
CA ARG A 168 -4.90 3.04 15.36
C ARG A 168 -5.90 2.71 14.24
N ALA A 169 -5.72 3.28 13.05
CA ALA A 169 -6.54 2.96 11.89
C ALA A 169 -6.42 1.48 11.49
N ARG A 170 -5.18 0.96 11.44
CA ARG A 170 -4.87 -0.44 11.13
C ARG A 170 -5.51 -1.39 12.13
N ASP A 171 -5.44 -1.10 13.42
CA ASP A 171 -6.01 -1.94 14.47
C ASP A 171 -7.54 -1.95 14.44
N LEU A 172 -8.18 -0.79 14.24
CA LEU A 172 -9.63 -0.68 14.09
C LEU A 172 -10.13 -1.45 12.87
N TYR A 173 -9.50 -1.25 11.71
CA TYR A 173 -9.80 -2.02 10.50
C TYR A 173 -9.62 -3.51 10.74
N TRP A 174 -8.48 -3.92 11.29
CA TRP A 174 -8.17 -5.31 11.56
C TRP A 174 -9.20 -5.97 12.48
N SER A 175 -9.62 -5.28 13.54
CA SER A 175 -10.63 -5.78 14.48
C SER A 175 -11.96 -6.16 13.81
N VAL A 176 -12.30 -5.52 12.69
CA VAL A 176 -13.51 -5.80 11.92
C VAL A 176 -13.28 -6.96 10.97
N VAL A 177 -12.22 -6.91 10.17
CA VAL A 177 -11.99 -7.86 9.08
C VAL A 177 -11.37 -9.19 9.52
N SER A 178 -10.91 -9.29 10.77
CA SER A 178 -10.43 -10.53 11.39
C SER A 178 -11.37 -11.07 12.46
N ALA A 179 -12.58 -10.52 12.59
CA ALA A 179 -13.53 -10.97 13.60
C ALA A 179 -14.07 -12.37 13.28
N GLU A 180 -14.26 -13.17 14.33
CA GLU A 180 -14.90 -14.49 14.27
C GLU A 180 -16.04 -14.55 15.31
N PRO A 181 -17.31 -14.69 14.89
CA PRO A 181 -17.80 -14.68 13.51
C PRO A 181 -17.60 -13.32 12.81
N PRO A 182 -17.80 -13.23 11.47
CA PRO A 182 -17.63 -11.98 10.73
C PRO A 182 -18.38 -10.80 11.35
N ALA A 183 -17.69 -9.68 11.51
CA ALA A 183 -18.23 -8.49 12.15
C ALA A 183 -19.43 -7.91 11.38
N HIS A 184 -20.42 -7.39 12.12
CA HIS A 184 -21.62 -6.78 11.56
C HIS A 184 -22.16 -5.66 12.46
N GLY A 185 -23.08 -4.87 11.94
CA GLY A 185 -23.81 -3.85 12.70
C GLY A 185 -22.99 -2.59 13.05
N GLU A 186 -23.53 -1.80 13.98
CA GLU A 186 -23.09 -0.44 14.28
C GLU A 186 -21.66 -0.35 14.83
N ALA A 187 -21.23 -1.32 15.63
CA ALA A 187 -19.87 -1.34 16.18
C ALA A 187 -18.81 -1.47 15.07
N ALA A 188 -19.06 -2.34 14.09
CA ALA A 188 -18.18 -2.51 12.92
C ALA A 188 -18.19 -1.25 12.03
N GLU A 189 -19.37 -0.66 11.81
CA GLU A 189 -19.50 0.60 11.06
C GLU A 189 -18.70 1.72 11.74
N THR A 190 -18.83 1.87 13.06
CA THR A 190 -18.12 2.87 13.86
C THR A 190 -16.61 2.70 13.78
N ALA A 191 -16.11 1.47 13.93
CA ALA A 191 -14.69 1.17 13.84
C ALA A 191 -14.12 1.51 12.46
N LEU A 192 -14.83 1.17 11.38
CA LEU A 192 -14.39 1.49 10.01
C LEU A 192 -14.45 2.99 9.71
N ARG A 193 -15.48 3.70 10.18
CA ARG A 193 -15.54 5.17 10.06
C ARG A 193 -14.33 5.81 10.71
N GLU A 194 -14.00 5.41 11.93
CA GLU A 194 -12.83 5.94 12.62
C GLU A 194 -11.52 5.55 11.92
N ALA A 195 -11.41 4.31 11.41
CA ALA A 195 -10.25 3.89 10.62
C ALA A 195 -10.06 4.78 9.37
N THR A 196 -11.13 5.06 8.61
CA THR A 196 -11.07 5.93 7.42
C THR A 196 -10.77 7.39 7.76
N ARG A 197 -11.16 7.86 8.95
CA ARG A 197 -10.86 9.21 9.42
C ARG A 197 -9.39 9.36 9.80
N LEU A 198 -8.84 8.36 10.49
CA LEU A 198 -7.45 8.35 10.95
C LEU A 198 -6.45 8.08 9.81
N ASN A 199 -6.81 7.22 8.86
CA ASN A 199 -6.03 6.97 7.66
C ASN A 199 -6.93 7.09 6.40
N PRO A 200 -7.03 8.30 5.82
CA PRO A 200 -7.84 8.56 4.64
C PRO A 200 -7.16 8.17 3.32
N HIS A 201 -6.00 7.51 3.39
CA HIS A 201 -5.12 7.24 2.26
C HIS A 201 -5.14 5.78 1.80
N VAL A 202 -5.92 4.89 2.43
CA VAL A 202 -6.05 3.47 2.04
C VAL A 202 -7.48 3.14 1.65
N GLY A 203 -7.66 2.31 0.62
CA GLY A 203 -8.97 2.09 0.01
C GLY A 203 -9.85 1.08 0.73
N GLU A 204 -9.23 0.03 1.28
CA GLU A 204 -9.92 -1.15 1.80
C GLU A 204 -10.89 -0.85 2.95
N PRO A 205 -10.56 -0.01 3.95
CA PRO A 205 -11.53 0.37 4.98
C PRO A 205 -12.78 1.04 4.40
N HIS A 206 -12.64 1.86 3.36
CA HIS A 206 -13.79 2.48 2.68
C HIS A 206 -14.65 1.44 1.95
N VAL A 207 -14.02 0.45 1.30
CA VAL A 207 -14.75 -0.61 0.59
C VAL A 207 -15.56 -1.47 1.55
N VAL A 208 -14.96 -1.88 2.67
CA VAL A 208 -15.66 -2.68 3.70
C VAL A 208 -16.77 -1.85 4.37
N LEU A 209 -16.55 -0.55 4.60
CA LEU A 209 -17.57 0.35 5.12
C LEU A 209 -18.76 0.46 4.15
N ALA A 210 -18.51 0.56 2.84
CA ALA A 210 -19.55 0.62 1.83
C ALA A 210 -20.48 -0.60 1.89
N GLN A 211 -19.94 -1.79 2.13
CA GLN A 211 -20.73 -3.01 2.28
C GLN A 211 -21.69 -2.95 3.49
N LEU A 212 -21.22 -2.49 4.66
CA LEU A 212 -22.09 -2.33 5.83
C LEU A 212 -23.18 -1.28 5.58
N LEU A 213 -22.84 -0.18 4.91
CA LEU A 213 -23.79 0.86 4.54
C LEU A 213 -24.86 0.36 3.56
N LEU A 214 -24.49 -0.51 2.61
CA LEU A 214 -25.44 -1.17 1.71
C LEU A 214 -26.41 -2.07 2.48
N ALA A 215 -25.91 -2.86 3.43
CA ALA A 215 -26.75 -3.70 4.28
C ALA A 215 -27.75 -2.89 5.12
N ARG A 216 -27.41 -1.65 5.49
CA ARG A 216 -28.30 -0.71 6.20
C ARG A 216 -29.22 0.09 5.26
N GLY A 217 -29.06 -0.02 3.94
CA GLY A 217 -29.81 0.76 2.96
C GLY A 217 -29.34 2.22 2.82
N ALA A 218 -28.17 2.57 3.35
CA ALA A 218 -27.56 3.89 3.22
C ALA A 218 -26.83 4.03 1.87
N PHE A 219 -27.59 3.92 0.78
CA PHE A 219 -27.05 3.76 -0.58
C PHE A 219 -26.16 4.92 -1.05
N ASP A 220 -26.54 6.17 -0.77
CA ASP A 220 -25.78 7.32 -1.25
C ASP A 220 -24.40 7.42 -0.55
N GLU A 221 -24.36 7.12 0.75
CA GLU A 221 -23.12 7.07 1.52
C GLU A 221 -22.26 5.87 1.14
N ALA A 222 -22.87 4.71 0.90
CA ALA A 222 -22.18 3.53 0.40
C ALA A 222 -21.50 3.80 -0.94
N ARG A 223 -22.19 4.50 -1.86
CA ARG A 223 -21.64 4.88 -3.16
C ARG A 223 -20.41 5.78 -3.00
N ALA A 224 -20.47 6.76 -2.10
CA ALA A 224 -19.34 7.65 -1.83
C ALA A 224 -18.14 6.88 -1.26
N CYS A 225 -18.37 5.99 -0.30
CA CYS A 225 -17.33 5.14 0.27
C CYS A 225 -16.71 4.21 -0.79
N ALA A 226 -17.53 3.54 -1.60
CA ALA A 226 -17.07 2.65 -2.66
C ALA A 226 -16.25 3.39 -3.72
N ALA A 227 -16.69 4.57 -4.16
CA ALA A 227 -15.96 5.40 -5.11
C ALA A 227 -14.62 5.87 -4.54
N ARG A 228 -14.58 6.30 -3.27
CA ARG A 228 -13.34 6.68 -2.59
C ARG A 228 -12.38 5.51 -2.47
N GLY A 229 -12.88 4.33 -2.07
CA GLY A 229 -12.08 3.11 -1.98
C GLY A 229 -11.47 2.71 -3.32
N ALA A 230 -12.27 2.72 -4.39
CA ALA A 230 -11.80 2.44 -5.75
C ALA A 230 -10.73 3.42 -6.22
N ALA A 231 -10.93 4.73 -6.03
CA ALA A 231 -9.97 5.75 -6.42
C ALA A 231 -8.62 5.58 -5.69
N LEU A 232 -8.65 5.28 -4.39
CA LEU A 232 -7.44 5.01 -3.61
C LEU A 232 -6.74 3.74 -4.09
N LEU A 233 -7.47 2.65 -4.33
CA LEU A 233 -6.90 1.42 -4.88
C LEU A 233 -6.24 1.67 -6.25
N GLU A 234 -6.82 2.50 -7.10
CA GLU A 234 -6.23 2.89 -8.38
C GLU A 234 -4.98 3.78 -8.22
N CYS A 235 -4.96 4.70 -7.26
CA CYS A 235 -3.76 5.49 -6.92
C CYS A 235 -2.58 4.60 -6.47
N TRP A 236 -2.85 3.58 -5.65
CA TRP A 236 -1.81 2.69 -5.15
C TRP A 236 -1.38 1.62 -6.15
N ALA A 237 -2.30 1.16 -7.00
CA ALA A 237 -2.11 0.00 -7.90
C ALA A 237 -1.63 -1.29 -7.19
N THR A 238 -1.77 -1.35 -5.86
CA THR A 238 -1.54 -2.52 -5.01
C THR A 238 -2.47 -2.47 -3.80
N ALA A 239 -2.65 -3.60 -3.12
CA ALA A 239 -3.47 -3.68 -1.91
C ALA A 239 -2.64 -3.37 -0.66
N TRP A 240 -3.19 -2.65 0.30
CA TRP A 240 -2.67 -2.56 1.67
C TRP A 240 -3.05 -3.81 2.48
N ASP A 241 -4.28 -4.32 2.29
CA ASP A 241 -4.67 -5.64 2.81
C ASP A 241 -4.36 -6.73 1.78
N LYS A 242 -3.23 -7.40 1.98
CA LYS A 242 -2.69 -8.44 1.10
C LYS A 242 -3.40 -9.79 1.19
N ARG A 243 -4.43 -9.95 2.03
CA ARG A 243 -5.22 -11.21 2.07
C ARG A 243 -6.02 -11.44 0.79
N MET A 244 -6.33 -10.37 0.08
CA MET A 244 -6.96 -10.40 -1.24
C MET A 244 -6.07 -9.68 -2.26
N PRO A 245 -5.99 -10.15 -3.51
CA PRO A 245 -5.25 -9.45 -4.55
C PRO A 245 -5.92 -8.10 -4.86
N TRP A 246 -5.13 -7.12 -5.30
CA TRP A 246 -5.61 -5.78 -5.66
C TRP A 246 -6.83 -5.79 -6.59
N ALA A 247 -6.82 -6.64 -7.62
CA ALA A 247 -7.92 -6.74 -8.56
C ALA A 247 -9.23 -7.21 -7.89
N ALA A 248 -9.17 -8.06 -6.86
CA ALA A 248 -10.35 -8.47 -6.11
C ALA A 248 -10.90 -7.32 -5.27
N TRP A 249 -10.05 -6.54 -4.60
CA TRP A 249 -10.48 -5.35 -3.86
C TRP A 249 -11.13 -4.31 -4.79
N LEU A 250 -10.52 -4.05 -5.94
CA LEU A 250 -11.04 -3.09 -6.92
C LEU A 250 -12.39 -3.55 -7.49
N ASN A 251 -12.52 -4.84 -7.82
CA ASN A 251 -13.78 -5.40 -8.28
C ASN A 251 -14.85 -5.36 -7.18
N TRP A 252 -14.48 -5.62 -5.92
CA TRP A 252 -15.41 -5.51 -4.79
C TRP A 252 -15.90 -4.07 -4.61
N ALA A 253 -15.01 -3.08 -4.67
CA ALA A 253 -15.37 -1.66 -4.64
C ALA A 253 -16.36 -1.30 -5.77
N ARG A 254 -16.10 -1.78 -7.00
CA ARG A 254 -16.99 -1.57 -8.15
C ARG A 254 -18.34 -2.24 -7.98
N ALA A 255 -18.38 -3.46 -7.43
CA ALA A 255 -19.63 -4.14 -7.09
C ALA A 255 -20.44 -3.34 -6.06
N MET A 256 -19.80 -2.85 -4.99
CA MET A 256 -20.47 -2.00 -3.99
C MET A 256 -21.04 -0.74 -4.62
N ALA A 257 -20.27 -0.06 -5.49
CA ALA A 257 -20.73 1.13 -6.20
C ALA A 257 -21.93 0.84 -7.12
N LEU A 258 -21.91 -0.28 -7.84
CA LEU A 258 -23.01 -0.71 -8.70
C LEU A 258 -24.28 -1.01 -7.90
N GLN A 259 -24.15 -1.74 -6.78
CA GLN A 259 -25.28 -2.04 -5.89
C GLN A 259 -25.85 -0.77 -5.25
N ALA A 260 -24.98 0.15 -4.83
CA ALA A 260 -25.38 1.44 -4.29
C ALA A 260 -26.16 2.28 -5.32
N ALA A 261 -25.66 2.35 -6.56
CA ALA A 261 -26.34 3.05 -7.66
C ALA A 261 -27.68 2.41 -8.02
N SER A 262 -27.76 1.08 -7.95
CA SER A 262 -29.00 0.32 -8.19
C SER A 262 -29.95 0.36 -7.00
N ARG A 263 -29.52 0.90 -5.85
CA ARG A 263 -30.24 0.90 -4.57
C ARG A 263 -30.75 -0.48 -4.18
N ARG A 264 -29.93 -1.51 -4.42
CA ARG A 264 -30.23 -2.91 -4.10
C ARG A 264 -29.07 -3.52 -3.32
N TRP A 265 -29.39 -4.38 -2.37
CA TRP A 265 -28.42 -5.20 -1.67
C TRP A 265 -29.02 -6.59 -1.43
N PRO A 266 -28.28 -7.69 -1.67
CA PRO A 266 -28.80 -9.04 -1.48
C PRO A 266 -29.09 -9.33 0.00
N GLN A 267 -30.18 -10.07 0.26
CA GLN A 267 -30.53 -10.57 1.59
C GLN A 267 -30.40 -12.10 1.71
N THR A 268 -30.05 -12.78 0.62
CA THR A 268 -29.87 -14.24 0.60
C THR A 268 -28.42 -14.60 0.32
N HIS A 269 -28.02 -15.79 0.75
CA HIS A 269 -26.70 -16.37 0.48
C HIS A 269 -26.39 -16.40 -1.03
N GLY A 270 -27.31 -16.96 -1.83
CA GLY A 270 -27.12 -17.05 -3.27
C GLY A 270 -27.05 -15.67 -3.95
N GLY A 271 -27.77 -14.68 -3.44
CA GLY A 271 -27.68 -13.31 -3.91
C GLY A 271 -26.31 -12.67 -3.64
N MET A 272 -25.72 -12.94 -2.47
CA MET A 272 -24.37 -12.48 -2.12
C MET A 272 -23.30 -13.12 -3.02
N GLU A 273 -23.37 -14.42 -3.26
CA GLU A 273 -22.43 -15.13 -4.16
C GLU A 273 -22.54 -14.66 -5.62
N SER A 274 -23.73 -14.20 -6.02
CA SER A 274 -24.01 -13.76 -7.39
C SER A 274 -23.60 -12.30 -7.66
N LEU A 275 -23.03 -11.56 -6.69
CA LEU A 275 -22.62 -10.17 -6.89
C LEU A 275 -21.56 -9.98 -7.98
N GLY A 276 -20.81 -11.04 -8.31
CA GLY A 276 -19.83 -11.06 -9.41
C GLY A 276 -20.39 -11.45 -10.78
N ALA A 277 -21.69 -11.72 -10.90
CA ALA A 277 -22.32 -12.11 -12.15
C ALA A 277 -22.35 -10.95 -13.16
N THR A 278 -21.70 -11.13 -14.31
CA THR A 278 -21.59 -10.11 -15.38
C THR A 278 -22.57 -10.30 -16.54
N GLN A 279 -23.30 -11.41 -16.58
CA GLN A 279 -24.30 -11.69 -17.61
C GLN A 279 -25.71 -11.76 -16.99
N PRO A 280 -26.74 -11.23 -17.68
CA PRO A 280 -28.11 -11.26 -17.19
C PRO A 280 -28.60 -12.66 -16.79
N GLU A 281 -28.18 -13.69 -17.52
CA GLU A 281 -28.50 -15.10 -17.25
C GLU A 281 -27.82 -15.68 -16.01
N MET A 282 -26.73 -15.05 -15.54
CA MET A 282 -26.02 -15.43 -14.31
C MET A 282 -26.59 -14.74 -13.06
N LEU A 283 -27.46 -13.74 -13.23
CA LEU A 283 -28.32 -13.24 -12.15
C LEU A 283 -29.34 -14.35 -11.88
N PHE A 284 -28.97 -15.32 -11.06
CA PHE A 284 -29.66 -16.61 -10.92
C PHE A 284 -31.14 -16.55 -10.51
N ARG A 285 -31.65 -15.36 -10.20
CA ARG A 285 -33.03 -14.86 -10.05
C ARG A 285 -32.88 -13.37 -9.67
N GLU A 286 -33.96 -12.65 -9.38
CA GLU A 286 -33.78 -11.34 -8.70
C GLU A 286 -32.89 -11.53 -7.45
N LEU A 287 -32.07 -10.52 -7.08
CA LEU A 287 -31.01 -10.64 -6.06
C LEU A 287 -31.48 -11.25 -4.72
N ASN A 288 -32.79 -11.17 -4.42
CA ASN A 288 -33.39 -11.66 -3.17
C ASN A 288 -34.26 -12.92 -3.36
N ASP A 289 -34.42 -13.43 -4.58
CA ASP A 289 -35.25 -14.59 -4.92
C ASP A 289 -34.43 -15.89 -5.05
N ALA A 290 -33.10 -15.79 -4.91
CA ALA A 290 -32.20 -16.94 -4.86
C ALA A 290 -32.40 -17.72 -3.55
N ARG A 291 -32.80 -18.99 -3.64
CA ARG A 291 -33.07 -19.86 -2.48
C ARG A 291 -31.81 -20.05 -1.63
N SER A 292 -31.94 -19.92 -0.32
CA SER A 292 -30.96 -20.48 0.63
C SER A 292 -30.94 -22.01 0.50
N LEU A 293 -29.74 -22.63 0.57
CA LEU A 293 -29.58 -24.09 0.59
C LEU A 293 -30.28 -24.73 1.81
N LEU A 294 -30.47 -23.93 2.87
CA LEU A 294 -31.35 -24.24 3.98
C LEU A 294 -32.73 -23.73 3.59
N GLY A 295 -33.56 -24.62 3.04
CA GLY A 295 -34.90 -24.28 2.59
C GLY A 295 -35.72 -23.57 3.66
N GLU A 296 -36.71 -22.79 3.22
CA GLU A 296 -37.69 -22.10 4.06
C GLU A 296 -38.23 -23.06 5.15
N THR A 297 -37.74 -22.90 6.38
CA THR A 297 -38.51 -23.27 7.57
C THR A 297 -39.16 -22.00 8.07
N ALA A 298 -40.49 -22.05 8.09
CA ALA A 298 -41.47 -21.02 8.47
C ALA A 298 -41.07 -20.12 9.65
#